data_AF-A0A509AJB7-F1
#
_entry.id   AF-A0A509AJB7-F1
#
_cell.length_a   1.000
_cell.length_b   1.000
_cell.length_c   1.000
_cell.angle_alpha   90.00
_cell.angle_beta   90.00
_cell.angle_gamma   90.00
#
_symmetry.space_group_name_H-M   'P 1'
#
loop_
_entity.id
_entity.type
_entity.pdbx_description
1 polymer ?
#
loop_
_entity_poly.entity_id
_entity_poly.type
_entity_poly.pdbx_seq_one_letter_code
_entity_poly.pdbx_strand_id
1 'polypeptide(L)'
;MAKGLRSKVKRRFRTVKRVHVHETIEKQNITKLNKRIKDMLQNKNVYKDFIKPPNKFLHPDDENAVIPQHKIVKSVDFRSEALPLSGFAMIGNRRKYDLEEKMEIKNQYGNNLGLYDNAEISKLIEDMHKRSKEVMKTLQTNNTE
;
A
#
# COMPACT_ATOMS: atom_id res chain seq x y z
N MET A 1 -11.33 32.26 1.70
CA MET A 1 -11.95 31.56 2.85
C MET A 1 -11.14 30.29 3.19
N ALA A 2 -10.45 30.27 4.32
CA ALA A 2 -9.65 29.11 4.72
C ALA A 2 -10.55 27.92 5.12
N LYS A 3 -10.17 26.69 4.75
CA LYS A 3 -10.88 25.46 5.18
C LYS A 3 -10.21 24.87 6.41
N GLY A 4 -11.00 24.46 7.41
CA GLY A 4 -10.50 23.80 8.62
C GLY A 4 -9.90 22.41 8.39
N LEU A 5 -9.19 21.88 9.39
CA LEU A 5 -8.50 20.58 9.35
C LEU A 5 -9.45 19.41 9.03
N ARG A 6 -10.66 19.45 9.61
CA ARG A 6 -11.70 18.42 9.45
C ARG A 6 -12.51 18.53 8.15
N SER A 7 -12.19 19.48 7.28
CA SER A 7 -12.85 19.62 5.98
C SER A 7 -12.76 18.32 5.16
N LYS A 8 -13.90 17.83 4.67
CA LYS A 8 -13.99 16.59 3.88
C LYS A 8 -13.12 16.66 2.62
N VAL A 9 -13.08 17.81 1.94
CA VAL A 9 -12.27 18.02 0.72
C VAL A 9 -10.79 17.89 1.05
N LYS A 10 -10.30 18.64 2.04
CA LYS A 10 -8.88 18.55 2.47
C LYS A 10 -8.53 17.14 2.95
N ARG A 11 -9.44 16.45 3.65
CA ARG A 11 -9.23 15.06 4.09
C ARG A 11 -8.95 14.12 2.92
N ARG A 12 -9.67 14.25 1.80
CA ARG A 12 -9.45 13.40 0.61
C ARG A 12 -8.12 13.65 -0.06
N PHE A 13 -7.75 14.91 -0.26
CA PHE A 13 -6.42 15.24 -0.80
C PHE A 13 -5.30 14.74 0.11
N ARG A 14 -5.49 14.75 1.43
CA ARG A 14 -4.54 14.11 2.37
C ARG A 14 -4.47 12.60 2.18
N THR A 15 -5.61 11.93 1.97
CA THR A 15 -5.62 10.49 1.67
C THR A 15 -4.83 10.18 0.40
N VAL A 16 -5.06 10.92 -0.69
CA VAL A 16 -4.31 10.75 -1.95
C VAL A 16 -2.80 10.93 -1.73
N LYS A 17 -2.40 11.96 -0.98
CA LYS A 17 -0.98 12.17 -0.63
C LYS A 17 -0.40 11.00 0.16
N ARG A 18 -1.13 10.45 1.13
CA ARG A 18 -0.69 9.27 1.90
C ARG A 18 -0.47 8.06 1.00
N VAL A 19 -1.41 7.78 0.11
CA VAL A 19 -1.28 6.66 -0.86
C VAL A 19 -0.04 6.87 -1.74
N HIS A 20 0.21 8.09 -2.20
CA HIS A 20 1.40 8.39 -2.99
C HIS A 20 2.70 8.17 -2.22
N VAL A 21 2.78 8.63 -0.96
CA VAL A 21 3.92 8.39 -0.07
C VAL A 21 4.12 6.89 0.19
N HIS A 22 3.02 6.17 0.44
CA HIS A 22 3.06 4.73 0.66
C HIS A 22 3.70 4.00 -0.53
N GLU A 23 3.22 4.28 -1.75
CA GLU A 23 3.75 3.61 -2.95
C GLU A 23 5.18 4.03 -3.30
N THR A 24 5.52 5.30 -3.15
CA THR A 24 6.84 5.82 -3.57
C THR A 24 7.95 5.53 -2.55
N ILE A 25 7.66 5.67 -1.25
CA ILE A 25 8.66 5.64 -0.18
C ILE A 25 8.50 4.38 0.68
N GLU A 26 7.33 4.22 1.30
CA GLU A 26 7.15 3.22 2.37
C GLU A 26 7.30 1.80 1.83
N LYS A 27 6.66 1.50 0.69
CA LYS A 27 6.73 0.19 0.04
C LYS A 27 8.15 -0.21 -0.30
N GLN A 28 8.94 0.70 -0.89
CA GLN A 28 10.34 0.44 -1.23
C GLN A 28 11.18 0.17 0.03
N ASN A 29 10.95 0.93 1.10
CA ASN A 29 11.66 0.76 2.36
C ASN A 29 11.33 -0.58 3.03
N ILE A 30 10.06 -0.97 3.03
CA ILE A 30 9.60 -2.27 3.54
C ILE A 30 10.22 -3.41 2.72
N THR A 31 10.25 -3.32 1.39
CA THR A 31 10.89 -4.34 0.55
C THR A 31 12.39 -4.48 0.86
N LYS A 32 13.11 -3.36 1.01
CA LYS A 32 14.53 -3.36 1.40
C LYS A 32 14.74 -3.96 2.79
N LEU A 33 13.86 -3.66 3.74
CA LEU A 33 13.91 -4.24 5.08
C LEU A 33 13.69 -5.75 5.05
N ASN A 34 12.66 -6.22 4.35
CA ASN A 34 12.35 -7.64 4.20
C ASN A 34 13.49 -8.40 3.54
N LYS A 35 14.13 -7.81 2.52
CA LYS A 35 15.31 -8.40 1.89
C LYS A 35 16.46 -8.56 2.90
N ARG A 36 16.76 -7.51 3.68
CA ARG A 36 17.81 -7.57 4.71
C ARG A 36 17.55 -8.65 5.76
N ILE A 37 16.30 -8.80 6.21
CA ILE A 37 15.92 -9.87 7.15
C ILE A 37 16.18 -11.25 6.53
N LYS A 38 15.80 -11.46 5.26
CA LYS A 38 16.06 -12.73 4.56
C LYS A 38 17.56 -13.02 4.39
N ASP A 39 18.35 -12.01 4.05
CA ASP A 39 19.80 -12.15 3.91
C ASP A 39 20.47 -12.49 5.26
N MET A 40 19.98 -11.89 6.37
CA MET A 40 20.43 -12.23 7.73
C MET A 40 20.17 -13.70 8.07
N LEU A 41 18.97 -14.21 7.76
CA LEU A 41 18.62 -15.62 7.97
C LEU A 41 19.46 -16.59 7.14
N GLN A 42 19.93 -16.16 5.97
CA GLN A 42 20.80 -16.94 5.09
C GLN A 42 22.29 -16.81 5.42
N ASN A 43 22.65 -16.18 6.55
CA ASN A 43 24.03 -15.87 6.95
C ASN A 43 24.81 -15.07 5.89
N LYS A 44 24.12 -14.29 5.06
CA LYS A 44 24.75 -13.37 4.11
C LYS A 44 25.11 -12.06 4.80
N ASN A 45 26.11 -11.35 4.26
CA ASN A 45 26.50 -10.05 4.79
C ASN A 45 25.40 -9.00 4.54
N VAL A 46 24.65 -8.67 5.58
CA VAL A 46 23.56 -7.68 5.59
C VAL A 46 24.08 -6.26 5.32
N TYR A 47 25.37 -6.01 5.63
CA TYR A 47 25.96 -4.68 5.50
C TYR A 47 26.48 -4.38 4.10
N LYS A 48 26.37 -5.31 3.16
CA LYS A 48 26.86 -5.15 1.79
C LYS A 48 26.36 -3.87 1.12
N ASP A 49 25.12 -3.47 1.38
CA ASP A 49 24.51 -2.27 0.80
C ASP A 49 25.07 -0.94 1.38
N PHE A 50 25.73 -0.99 2.54
CA PHE A 50 26.33 0.20 3.18
C PHE A 50 27.80 0.40 2.78
N ILE A 51 28.44 -0.62 2.21
CA ILE A 51 29.82 -0.54 1.75
C ILE A 51 29.80 0.24 0.42
N LYS A 52 30.34 1.46 0.46
CA LYS A 52 30.49 2.29 -0.74
C LYS A 52 31.65 1.74 -1.59
N PRO A 53 31.55 1.78 -2.92
CA PRO A 53 32.68 1.45 -3.78
C PRO A 53 33.83 2.45 -3.56
N PRO A 54 35.09 2.05 -3.81
CA PRO A 54 36.23 2.93 -3.69
C PRO A 54 36.11 4.11 -4.67
N ASN A 55 36.66 5.27 -4.29
CA ASN A 55 36.60 6.48 -5.11
C ASN A 55 37.70 6.44 -6.18
N LYS A 56 37.31 6.48 -7.46
CA LYS A 56 38.24 6.43 -8.60
C LYS A 56 39.22 7.60 -8.65
N PHE A 57 38.88 8.76 -8.08
CA PHE A 57 39.80 9.89 -8.00
C PHE A 57 40.95 9.67 -7.02
N LEU A 58 40.73 8.88 -5.96
CA LEU A 58 41.77 8.56 -4.96
C LEU A 58 42.54 7.29 -5.34
N HIS A 59 41.85 6.33 -5.95
CA HIS A 59 42.40 5.04 -6.36
C HIS A 59 42.21 4.85 -7.87
N PRO A 60 43.02 5.53 -8.71
CA PRO A 60 42.87 5.47 -10.15
C PRO A 60 43.14 4.06 -10.72
N ASP A 61 44.03 3.30 -10.08
CA ASP A 61 44.46 1.97 -10.55
C ASP A 61 43.48 0.84 -10.19
N ASP A 62 42.59 1.04 -9.21
CA ASP A 62 41.61 0.02 -8.80
C ASP A 62 40.47 -0.07 -9.82
N GLU A 63 40.27 -1.23 -10.43
CA GLU A 63 39.21 -1.51 -11.40
C GLU A 63 37.80 -1.41 -10.80
N ASN A 64 37.67 -1.70 -9.49
CA ASN A 64 36.38 -1.65 -8.80
C ASN A 64 36.01 -0.25 -8.33
N ALA A 65 36.92 0.72 -8.46
CA ALA A 65 36.68 2.09 -8.05
C ALA A 65 35.76 2.83 -9.03
N VAL A 66 34.82 3.60 -8.48
CA VAL A 66 33.77 4.30 -9.24
C VAL A 66 33.96 5.81 -9.11
N ILE A 67 33.73 6.54 -10.20
CA ILE A 67 33.69 8.01 -10.17
C ILE A 67 32.40 8.44 -9.45
N PRO A 68 32.48 9.13 -8.30
CA PRO A 68 31.29 9.56 -7.58
C PRO A 68 30.47 10.55 -8.42
N GLN A 69 29.23 10.18 -8.73
CA GLN A 69 28.28 11.06 -9.41
C GLN A 69 27.11 11.39 -8.48
N HIS A 70 26.76 12.67 -8.40
CA HIS A 70 25.58 13.10 -7.67
C HIS A 70 24.32 12.71 -8.46
N LYS A 71 23.55 11.74 -7.94
CA LYS A 71 22.25 11.40 -8.52
C LYS A 71 21.22 12.45 -8.12
N ILE A 72 20.58 13.09 -9.10
CA ILE A 72 19.47 14.00 -8.87
C ILE A 72 18.27 13.18 -8.38
N VAL A 73 18.01 13.21 -7.08
CA VAL A 73 16.83 12.57 -6.49
C VAL A 73 15.65 13.53 -6.65
N LYS A 74 14.66 13.15 -7.49
CA LYS A 74 13.42 13.93 -7.60
C LYS A 74 12.67 13.83 -6.28
N SER A 75 12.38 14.98 -5.68
CA SER A 75 11.53 15.04 -4.50
C SER A 75 10.11 14.62 -4.84
N VAL A 76 9.39 14.10 -3.84
CA VAL A 76 7.98 13.75 -4.00
C VAL A 76 7.16 15.03 -4.09
N ASP A 77 6.49 15.24 -5.24
CA ASP A 77 5.63 16.39 -5.45
C ASP A 77 4.24 16.16 -4.82
N PHE A 78 3.84 17.05 -3.92
CA PHE A 78 2.56 16.98 -3.23
C PHE A 78 1.51 17.94 -3.77
N ARG A 79 1.79 18.65 -4.87
CA ARG A 79 0.79 19.45 -5.58
C ARG A 79 -0.29 18.52 -6.14
N SER A 80 -1.53 18.97 -6.14
CA SER A 80 -2.65 18.16 -6.62
C SER A 80 -2.49 17.76 -8.08
N GLU A 81 -1.92 18.61 -8.92
CA GLU A 81 -1.68 18.34 -10.34
C GLU A 81 -0.72 17.18 -10.61
N ALA A 82 0.26 16.96 -9.73
CA ALA A 82 1.26 15.91 -9.88
C ALA A 82 0.80 14.54 -9.34
N LEU A 83 -0.32 14.48 -8.61
CA LEU A 83 -0.77 13.27 -7.92
C LEU A 83 -1.76 12.48 -8.79
N PRO A 84 -1.51 11.19 -9.09
CA PRO A 84 -2.27 10.41 -10.08
C PRO A 84 -3.75 10.18 -9.72
N LEU A 85 -4.14 10.32 -8.45
CA LEU A 85 -5.52 10.11 -7.97
C LEU A 85 -6.21 11.40 -7.50
N SER A 86 -5.58 12.56 -7.69
CA SER A 86 -6.11 13.83 -7.20
C SER A 86 -7.41 14.25 -7.89
N GLY A 87 -7.58 13.88 -9.17
CA GLY A 87 -8.79 14.14 -9.93
C GLY A 87 -10.04 13.55 -9.27
N PHE A 88 -9.93 12.34 -8.71
CA PHE A 88 -11.02 11.69 -7.99
C PHE A 88 -11.38 12.35 -6.66
N ALA A 89 -10.44 13.10 -6.05
CA ALA A 89 -10.67 13.79 -4.79
C ALA A 89 -11.45 15.11 -4.95
N MET A 90 -11.60 15.59 -6.19
CA MET A 90 -12.19 16.89 -6.50
C MET A 90 -13.69 16.98 -6.14
N ILE A 91 -14.16 18.23 -6.05
CA ILE A 91 -15.58 18.54 -5.86
C ILE A 91 -16.30 18.27 -7.17
N GLY A 92 -17.46 17.59 -7.13
CA GLY A 92 -18.23 17.23 -8.33
C GLY A 92 -18.08 15.78 -8.79
N ASN A 93 -16.98 15.10 -8.45
CA ASN A 93 -16.85 13.68 -8.82
C ASN A 93 -17.89 12.77 -8.15
N ARG A 94 -18.29 11.72 -8.89
CA ARG A 94 -19.11 10.61 -8.37
C ARG A 94 -18.35 9.88 -7.26
N ARG A 95 -19.06 9.56 -6.18
CA ARG A 95 -18.48 9.00 -4.94
C ARG A 95 -19.25 7.82 -4.38
N LYS A 96 -20.53 7.72 -4.73
CA LYS A 96 -21.36 6.58 -4.39
C LYS A 96 -21.38 5.71 -5.64
N TYR A 97 -20.98 4.48 -5.43
CA TYR A 97 -20.98 3.42 -6.43
C TYR A 97 -21.92 2.35 -5.93
N ASP A 98 -22.62 1.72 -6.86
CA ASP A 98 -23.45 0.57 -6.57
C ASP A 98 -22.59 -0.65 -6.24
N LEU A 99 -23.21 -1.70 -5.71
CA LEU A 99 -22.48 -2.91 -5.29
C LEU A 99 -21.77 -3.57 -6.48
N GLU A 100 -22.44 -3.66 -7.63
CA GLU A 100 -21.89 -4.21 -8.86
C GLU A 100 -20.70 -3.38 -9.36
N GLU A 101 -20.86 -2.06 -9.46
CA GLU A 101 -19.79 -1.14 -9.87
C GLU A 101 -18.57 -1.24 -8.93
N LYS A 102 -18.79 -1.40 -7.62
CA LYS A 102 -17.68 -1.61 -6.67
C LYS A 102 -16.95 -2.91 -6.92
N MET A 103 -17.66 -3.99 -7.26
CA MET A 103 -17.04 -5.28 -7.59
C MET A 103 -16.26 -5.18 -8.89
N GLU A 104 -16.79 -4.52 -9.91
CA GLU A 104 -16.10 -4.29 -11.18
C GLU A 104 -14.81 -3.48 -11.00
N ILE A 105 -14.88 -2.37 -10.26
CA ILE A 105 -13.71 -1.55 -9.93
C ILE A 105 -12.68 -2.39 -9.16
N LYS A 106 -13.12 -3.21 -8.20
CA LYS A 106 -12.25 -4.09 -7.43
C LYS A 106 -11.55 -5.12 -8.31
N ASN A 107 -12.28 -5.71 -9.26
CA ASN A 107 -11.76 -6.71 -10.19
C ASN A 107 -10.77 -6.09 -11.19
N GLN A 108 -11.05 -4.88 -11.68
CA GLN A 108 -10.24 -4.22 -12.71
C GLN A 108 -8.93 -3.64 -12.17
N TYR A 109 -8.94 -3.04 -10.98
CA TYR A 109 -7.77 -2.35 -10.41
C TYR A 109 -7.06 -3.15 -9.30
N GLY A 110 -7.60 -4.32 -8.94
CA GLY A 110 -7.14 -5.10 -7.81
C GLY A 110 -7.37 -4.41 -6.46
N ASN A 111 -7.16 -5.16 -5.37
CA ASN A 111 -7.24 -4.63 -4.02
C ASN A 111 -6.06 -3.67 -3.76
N ASN A 112 -6.28 -2.37 -3.87
CA ASN A 112 -5.40 -1.40 -3.24
C ASN A 112 -5.45 -1.64 -1.72
N LEU A 113 -4.30 -1.93 -1.12
CA LEU A 113 -4.13 -2.31 0.28
C LEU A 113 -4.92 -1.38 1.22
N GLY A 114 -5.86 -1.97 1.98
CA GLY A 114 -6.30 -1.45 3.27
C GLY A 114 -7.79 -1.11 3.39
N LEU A 115 -8.62 -2.14 3.62
CA LEU A 115 -9.43 -2.21 4.85
C LEU A 115 -10.06 -3.59 5.13
N TYR A 116 -10.08 -4.55 4.18
CA TYR A 116 -10.85 -5.79 4.33
C TYR A 116 -10.18 -7.11 3.86
N ASP A 117 -8.86 -7.18 3.79
CA ASP A 117 -8.17 -8.45 3.52
C ASP A 117 -7.42 -8.94 4.75
N ASN A 118 -8.11 -8.99 5.90
CA ASN A 118 -7.63 -9.79 7.01
C ASN A 118 -8.25 -11.18 6.86
N ALA A 119 -7.45 -12.16 6.44
CA ALA A 119 -7.92 -13.53 6.16
C ALA A 119 -8.60 -14.18 7.38
N GLU A 120 -8.29 -13.70 8.58
CA GLU A 120 -8.93 -14.10 9.83
C GLU A 120 -10.37 -13.56 9.95
N ILE A 121 -10.63 -12.34 9.48
CA ILE A 121 -11.96 -11.72 9.50
C ILE A 121 -12.87 -12.36 8.45
N SER A 122 -12.36 -12.68 7.26
CA SER A 122 -13.13 -13.40 6.24
C SER A 122 -13.48 -14.82 6.70
N LYS A 123 -12.53 -15.54 7.32
CA LYS A 123 -12.80 -16.86 7.94
C LYS A 123 -13.83 -16.76 9.07
N LEU A 124 -13.74 -15.74 9.93
CA LEU A 124 -14.71 -15.51 11.01
C LEU A 124 -16.13 -15.29 10.47
N ILE A 125 -16.28 -14.49 9.41
CA ILE A 125 -17.57 -14.21 8.76
C ILE A 125 -18.14 -15.49 8.12
N GLU A 126 -17.29 -16.28 7.45
CA GLU A 126 -17.70 -17.57 6.88
C GLU A 126 -18.15 -18.56 7.95
N ASP A 127 -17.45 -18.64 9.07
CA ASP A 127 -17.81 -19.52 10.19
C ASP A 127 -19.11 -19.06 10.89
N MET A 128 -19.34 -17.76 11.03
CA MET A 128 -20.61 -17.22 11.53
C MET A 128 -21.79 -17.56 10.59
N HIS A 129 -21.59 -17.48 9.28
CA HIS A 129 -22.63 -17.85 8.31
C HIS A 129 -22.90 -19.35 8.27
N LYS A 130 -21.90 -20.21 8.47
CA LYS A 130 -22.10 -21.66 8.62
C LYS A 130 -22.96 -21.98 9.84
N ARG A 131 -22.61 -21.43 11.01
CA ARG A 131 -23.40 -21.63 12.24
C ARG A 131 -24.83 -21.12 12.11
N SER A 132 -25.04 -20.00 11.44
CA SER A 132 -26.39 -19.47 11.18
C SER A 132 -27.23 -20.42 10.33
N LYS A 133 -26.65 -21.02 9.26
CA LYS A 133 -27.36 -22.01 8.43
C LYS A 133 -27.69 -23.28 9.22
N GLU A 134 -26.78 -23.73 10.08
CA GLU A 134 -27.01 -24.90 10.95
C GLU A 134 -28.15 -24.65 11.95
N VAL A 135 -28.17 -23.49 12.60
CA VAL A 135 -29.25 -23.07 13.51
C VAL A 135 -30.59 -22.94 12.79
N MET A 136 -30.61 -22.39 11.57
CA MET A 136 -31.83 -22.32 10.77
C MET A 136 -32.32 -23.70 10.36
N LYS A 137 -31.40 -24.64 10.12
CA LYS A 137 -31.74 -26.03 9.78
C LYS A 137 -32.32 -26.76 10.99
N THR A 138 -31.78 -26.57 12.20
CA THR A 138 -32.34 -27.17 13.43
C THR A 138 -33.70 -26.58 13.81
N LEU A 139 -33.91 -25.27 13.60
CA LEU A 139 -35.22 -24.65 13.78
C LEU A 139 -36.25 -25.18 12.76
N GLN A 140 -35.83 -25.44 11.52
CA GLN A 140 -36.71 -26.06 10.51
C GLN A 140 -37.06 -27.50 10.85
N THR A 141 -36.11 -28.31 11.35
CA THR A 141 -36.39 -29.69 11.75
C THR A 141 -37.29 -29.77 12.98
N ASN A 142 -37.15 -28.83 13.92
CA ASN A 142 -37.97 -28.80 15.15
C ASN A 142 -39.38 -28.26 14.94
N ASN A 143 -39.67 -27.63 13.79
CA ASN A 143 -40.99 -27.15 13.42
C ASN A 143 -41.77 -28.15 12.54
N THR A 144 -41.20 -29.33 12.27
CA THR A 144 -41.80 -30.39 11.45
C THR A 144 -42.23 -31.63 12.24
N GLU A 145 -42.21 -31.57 13.57
CA GLU A 145 -42.91 -32.48 14.49
C GLU A 145 -44.22 -31.85 14.96
#